data_AF-A0A7S1C8V3-F1
#
_entry.id   AF-A0A7S1C8V3-F1
#
_cell.length_a   1.000
_cell.length_b   1.000
_cell.length_c   1.000
_cell.angle_alpha   90.00
_cell.angle_beta   90.00
_cell.angle_gamma   90.00
#
_symmetry.space_group_name_H-M   'P 1'
#
loop_
_entity.id
_entity.type
_entity.pdbx_description
1 polymer ?
#
loop_
_entity_poly.entity_id
_entity_poly.type
_entity_poly.pdbx_seq_one_letter_code
_entity_poly.pdbx_strand_id
1 'polypeptide(L)'
;AASLYQGARLNLSDTNLRALARRLGAAADAPMTLRIGGSAADDLGVGARTSQRIKMGLDVWDELLEFAADANMRLAWDLNALRMRDAGSAQRSWNDTDARTLLEYARDNGRQVWAVQLGNEPGHFETRGGLVTAAEHGRDFVQLRRLIDEVYGGGGGGRVRGGVRGGGGGGGGGG
;
A
#
# COMPACT_ATOMS: atom_id res chain seq x y z
N ALA A 1 12.35 12.91 -3.00
CA ALA A 1 11.84 11.81 -2.16
C ALA A 1 11.48 12.39 -0.79
N ALA A 2 10.25 12.25 -0.33
CA ALA A 2 9.89 12.59 1.04
C ALA A 2 10.49 11.52 1.95
N SER A 3 11.41 11.91 2.82
CA SER A 3 12.10 11.01 3.74
C SER A 3 11.30 10.88 5.04
N LEU A 4 11.06 9.67 5.51
CA LEU A 4 10.58 9.42 6.88
C LEU A 4 11.68 9.70 7.93
N TYR A 5 12.93 9.93 7.51
CA TYR A 5 14.00 10.46 8.36
C TYR A 5 13.95 11.99 8.34
N GLN A 6 13.23 12.59 9.27
CA GLN A 6 13.56 13.88 9.91
C GLN A 6 12.40 14.22 10.85
N GLY A 7 12.69 14.77 12.03
CA GLY A 7 11.74 15.02 13.12
C GLY A 7 10.55 15.95 12.82
N ALA A 8 10.28 16.25 11.55
CA ALA A 8 9.04 16.82 11.06
C ALA A 8 8.40 15.83 10.08
N ARG A 9 7.35 15.15 10.54
CA ARG A 9 6.48 14.38 9.65
C ARG A 9 5.77 15.38 8.72
N LEU A 10 5.70 15.09 7.43
CA LEU A 10 4.84 15.82 6.51
C LEU A 10 3.40 15.77 7.04
N ASN A 11 2.83 16.92 7.33
CA ASN A 11 1.44 17.03 7.73
C ASN A 11 0.56 16.87 6.48
N LEU A 12 -0.01 15.67 6.27
CA LEU A 12 -0.84 15.40 5.09
C LEU A 12 -2.22 16.05 5.20
N SER A 13 -2.58 16.57 6.38
CA SER A 13 -3.74 17.45 6.56
C SER A 13 -3.48 18.92 6.20
N ASP A 14 -2.24 19.31 5.88
CA ASP A 14 -1.90 20.69 5.51
C ASP A 14 -2.68 21.12 4.25
N THR A 15 -3.38 22.26 4.35
CA THR A 15 -4.28 22.74 3.31
C THR A 15 -3.54 23.17 2.05
N ASN A 16 -2.33 23.74 2.18
CA ASN A 16 -1.52 24.14 1.04
C ASN A 16 -0.95 22.93 0.33
N LEU A 17 -0.48 21.93 1.07
CA LEU A 17 -0.01 20.66 0.52
C LEU A 17 -1.11 19.93 -0.24
N ARG A 18 -2.32 19.82 0.32
CA ARG A 18 -3.48 19.22 -0.36
C ARG A 18 -3.88 20.01 -1.61
N ALA A 19 -3.90 21.34 -1.53
CA ALA A 19 -4.20 22.18 -2.69
C ALA A 19 -3.18 21.98 -3.82
N LEU A 20 -1.88 21.90 -3.49
CA LEU A 20 -0.83 21.61 -4.45
C LEU A 20 -0.98 20.21 -5.05
N ALA A 21 -1.21 19.19 -4.21
CA ALA A 21 -1.37 17.81 -4.66
C ALA A 21 -2.57 17.67 -5.61
N ARG A 22 -3.72 18.25 -5.29
CA ARG A 22 -4.89 18.27 -6.18
C ARG A 22 -4.62 18.96 -7.51
N ARG A 23 -3.90 20.10 -7.50
CA ARG A 23 -3.51 20.78 -8.75
C ARG A 23 -2.63 19.90 -9.61
N LEU A 24 -1.66 19.22 -9.00
CA LEU A 24 -0.79 18.28 -9.69
C LEU A 24 -1.58 17.09 -10.25
N GLY A 25 -2.46 16.47 -9.46
CA GLY A 25 -3.26 15.32 -9.89
C GLY A 25 -4.37 15.64 -10.91
N ALA A 26 -4.80 16.91 -10.99
CA ALA A 26 -5.74 17.38 -12.00
C ALA A 26 -5.08 17.81 -13.33
N ALA A 27 -3.75 17.98 -13.35
CA ALA A 27 -3.03 18.48 -14.53
C ALA A 27 -2.78 17.41 -15.61
N ALA A 28 -3.12 16.15 -15.35
CA ALA A 28 -2.83 15.02 -16.24
C ALA A 28 -4.12 14.32 -16.67
N ASP A 29 -4.12 13.79 -17.89
CA ASP A 29 -5.23 12.98 -18.45
C ASP A 29 -5.42 11.63 -17.74
N ALA A 30 -4.47 11.26 -16.87
CA ALA A 30 -4.52 10.05 -16.05
C ALA A 30 -3.97 10.32 -14.64
N PRO A 31 -4.43 9.60 -13.61
CA PRO A 31 -3.94 9.75 -12.24
C PRO A 31 -2.42 9.54 -12.15
N MET A 32 -1.72 10.48 -11.53
CA MET A 32 -0.29 10.36 -11.26
C MET A 32 -0.01 9.35 -10.16
N THR A 33 1.22 8.83 -10.11
CA THR A 33 1.66 7.94 -9.01
C THR A 33 2.38 8.72 -7.93
N LEU A 34 1.89 8.64 -6.69
CA LEU A 34 2.59 9.08 -5.49
C LEU A 34 3.38 7.88 -4.94
N ARG A 35 4.70 7.87 -5.16
CA ARG A 35 5.60 6.88 -4.53
C ARG A 35 6.05 7.36 -3.16
N ILE A 36 5.76 6.60 -2.12
CA ILE A 36 6.30 6.79 -0.78
C ILE A 36 7.23 5.62 -0.45
N GLY A 37 8.48 5.96 -0.13
CA GLY A 37 9.54 4.96 0.03
C GLY A 37 10.89 5.60 0.26
N GLY A 38 11.93 5.04 -0.37
CA GLY A 38 13.32 5.46 -0.17
C GLY A 38 13.99 4.70 0.98
N SER A 39 15.22 5.06 1.33
CA SER A 39 16.03 4.30 2.29
C SER A 39 15.34 4.09 3.65
N ALA A 40 14.44 4.99 4.03
CA ALA A 40 13.68 4.89 5.28
C ALA A 40 12.69 3.74 5.33
N ALA A 41 12.18 3.28 4.18
CA ALA A 41 11.19 2.20 4.10
C ALA A 41 11.71 0.90 4.73
N ASP A 42 13.00 0.61 4.52
CA ASP A 42 13.68 -0.56 5.06
C ASP A 42 13.98 -0.49 6.56
N ASP A 43 13.68 0.63 7.24
CA ASP A 43 13.76 0.74 8.70
C ASP A 43 12.37 0.92 9.36
N LEU A 44 11.31 0.83 8.56
CA LEU A 44 9.93 1.03 8.99
C LEU A 44 9.33 -0.26 9.54
N GLY A 45 8.62 -0.14 10.65
CA GLY A 45 7.73 -1.18 11.16
C GLY A 45 6.33 -0.65 11.46
N VAL A 46 5.35 -1.53 11.38
CA VAL A 46 3.93 -1.21 11.56
C VAL A 46 3.47 -1.57 12.98
N GLY A 47 2.73 -0.66 13.60
CA GLY A 47 2.13 -0.86 14.91
C GLY A 47 3.05 -0.58 16.11
N ALA A 48 2.45 -0.42 17.29
CA ALA A 48 3.16 0.01 18.49
C ALA A 48 4.20 -0.99 19.01
N ARG A 49 4.04 -2.28 18.70
CA ARG A 49 4.88 -3.39 19.18
C ARG A 49 6.08 -3.68 18.28
N THR A 50 6.22 -2.96 17.16
CA THR A 50 7.37 -3.16 16.28
C THR A 50 8.67 -2.75 16.98
N SER A 51 9.73 -3.54 16.76
CA SER A 51 11.11 -3.26 17.19
C SER A 51 11.87 -2.38 16.20
N GLN A 52 11.24 -2.03 15.08
CA GLN A 52 11.86 -1.21 14.04
C GLN A 52 12.09 0.23 14.49
N ARG A 53 13.10 0.86 13.88
CA ARG A 53 13.57 2.21 14.26
C ARG A 53 12.53 3.28 13.90
N ILE A 54 11.87 3.15 12.75
CA ILE A 54 10.75 4.00 12.37
C ILE A 54 9.47 3.22 12.62
N LYS A 55 8.48 3.84 13.26
CA LYS A 55 7.19 3.23 13.57
C LYS A 55 6.08 3.97 12.87
N MET A 56 5.11 3.23 12.34
CA MET A 56 3.92 3.79 11.71
C MET A 56 2.67 3.10 12.25
N GLY A 57 1.69 3.90 12.66
CA GLY A 57 0.35 3.42 13.02
C GLY A 57 -0.56 3.30 11.80
N LEU A 58 -1.68 2.58 11.96
CA LEU A 58 -2.69 2.45 10.91
C LEU A 58 -3.44 3.75 10.63
N ASP A 59 -3.49 4.67 11.60
CA ASP A 59 -3.98 6.04 11.43
C ASP A 59 -3.15 6.82 10.39
N VAL A 60 -1.82 6.69 10.45
CA VAL A 60 -0.90 7.29 9.47
C VAL A 60 -1.08 6.67 8.09
N TRP A 61 -1.28 5.35 8.06
CA TRP A 61 -1.52 4.63 6.81
C TRP A 61 -2.83 5.07 6.14
N ASP A 62 -3.91 5.21 6.91
CA ASP A 62 -5.19 5.71 6.37
C ASP A 62 -5.07 7.16 5.87
N GLU A 63 -4.38 8.03 6.62
CA GLU A 63 -4.14 9.41 6.20
C GLU A 63 -3.39 9.49 4.86
N LEU A 64 -2.42 8.60 4.63
CA LEU A 64 -1.69 8.49 3.37
C LEU A 64 -2.59 8.04 2.20
N LEU A 65 -3.40 7.01 2.44
CA LEU A 65 -4.36 6.49 1.46
C LEU A 65 -5.41 7.55 1.09
N GLU A 66 -5.93 8.25 2.09
CA GLU A 66 -6.88 9.33 1.90
C GLU A 66 -6.25 10.50 1.15
N PHE A 67 -5.04 10.92 1.52
CA PHE A 67 -4.34 12.00 0.84
C PHE A 67 -4.13 11.69 -0.66
N ALA A 68 -3.70 10.46 -0.98
CA ALA A 68 -3.53 10.05 -2.37
C ALA A 68 -4.86 10.07 -3.14
N ALA A 69 -5.93 9.53 -2.55
CA ALA A 69 -7.26 9.52 -3.16
C ALA A 69 -7.81 10.93 -3.39
N ASP A 70 -7.72 11.80 -2.38
CA ASP A 70 -8.16 13.21 -2.44
C ASP A 70 -7.38 14.01 -3.50
N ALA A 71 -6.12 13.67 -3.73
CA ALA A 71 -5.28 14.29 -4.74
C ALA A 71 -5.44 13.70 -6.15
N ASN A 72 -6.33 12.72 -6.37
CA ASN A 72 -6.42 11.96 -7.62
C ASN A 72 -5.06 11.30 -8.00
N MET A 73 -4.38 10.73 -7.00
CA MET A 73 -3.10 10.04 -7.15
C MET A 73 -3.22 8.57 -6.77
N ARG A 74 -2.38 7.75 -7.43
CA ARG A 74 -2.20 6.33 -7.17
C ARG A 74 -1.05 6.13 -6.19
N LEU A 75 -1.29 5.53 -5.04
CA LEU A 75 -0.24 5.28 -4.04
C LEU A 75 0.61 4.06 -4.41
N ALA A 76 1.91 4.27 -4.58
CA ALA A 76 2.93 3.22 -4.62
C ALA A 76 3.73 3.22 -3.31
N TRP A 77 3.83 2.06 -2.66
CA TRP A 77 4.38 1.95 -1.31
C TRP A 77 5.57 0.99 -1.22
N ASP A 78 6.71 1.45 -0.70
CA ASP A 78 7.85 0.58 -0.41
C ASP A 78 7.63 -0.19 0.92
N LEU A 79 7.59 -1.51 0.84
CA LEU A 79 7.60 -2.42 1.98
C LEU A 79 9.04 -2.63 2.46
N ASN A 80 9.21 -2.80 3.77
CA ASN A 80 10.50 -3.09 4.38
C ASN A 80 10.98 -4.50 4.00
N ALA A 81 12.05 -4.62 3.22
CA ALA A 81 12.62 -5.91 2.80
C ALA A 81 13.92 -6.28 3.53
N LEU A 82 14.51 -5.32 4.27
CA LEU A 82 15.80 -5.51 4.93
C LEU A 82 15.64 -5.91 6.40
N ARG A 83 14.90 -5.12 7.19
CA ARG A 83 14.82 -5.31 8.65
C ARG A 83 13.66 -6.19 9.09
N MET A 84 12.74 -6.48 8.18
CA MET A 84 11.66 -7.45 8.37
C MET A 84 12.10 -8.83 7.88
N ARG A 85 13.08 -9.42 8.56
CA ARG A 85 13.55 -10.78 8.26
C ARG A 85 13.49 -11.65 9.49
N ASP A 86 13.07 -12.88 9.29
CA ASP A 86 13.08 -13.87 10.37
C ASP A 86 14.50 -14.41 10.55
N ALA A 87 15.18 -13.92 11.60
CA ALA A 87 16.52 -14.33 11.99
C ALA A 87 16.60 -15.81 12.40
N GLY A 88 15.47 -16.44 12.76
CA GLY A 88 15.39 -17.85 13.13
C GLY A 88 15.20 -18.79 11.94
N SER A 89 14.89 -18.26 10.75
CA SER A 89 14.71 -19.08 9.55
C SER A 89 16.06 -19.40 8.87
N ALA A 90 16.25 -20.66 8.47
CA ALA A 90 17.46 -21.09 7.76
C ALA A 90 17.72 -20.32 6.45
N GLN A 91 16.69 -19.68 5.89
CA GLN A 91 16.77 -18.87 4.66
C GLN A 91 16.68 -17.35 4.89
N ARG A 92 16.63 -16.88 6.15
CA ARG A 92 16.42 -15.45 6.49
C ARG A 92 15.25 -14.84 5.71
N SER A 93 14.14 -15.58 5.64
CA SER A 93 12.97 -15.24 4.85
C SER A 93 12.38 -13.90 5.27
N TRP A 94 11.82 -13.18 4.30
CA TRP A 94 11.07 -11.97 4.57
C TRP A 94 9.85 -12.26 5.46
N ASN A 95 9.70 -11.46 6.51
CA ASN A 95 8.54 -11.49 7.38
C ASN A 95 7.49 -10.52 6.84
N ASP A 96 6.39 -11.07 6.36
CA ASP A 96 5.34 -10.33 5.66
C ASP A 96 4.23 -9.77 6.57
N THR A 97 4.36 -9.89 7.89
CA THR A 97 3.32 -9.49 8.86
C THR A 97 2.90 -8.03 8.70
N ASP A 98 3.86 -7.12 8.53
CA ASP A 98 3.59 -5.68 8.34
C ASP A 98 2.90 -5.43 7.00
N ALA A 99 3.38 -6.08 5.93
CA ALA A 99 2.78 -5.96 4.60
C ALA A 99 1.33 -6.45 4.60
N ARG A 100 1.08 -7.62 5.22
CA ARG A 100 -0.26 -8.18 5.38
C ARG A 100 -1.16 -7.20 6.12
N THR A 101 -0.71 -6.68 7.26
CA THR A 101 -1.45 -5.72 8.09
C THR A 101 -1.88 -4.50 7.27
N LEU A 102 -0.98 -3.91 6.48
CA LEU A 102 -1.28 -2.72 5.66
C LEU A 102 -2.26 -3.03 4.51
N LEU A 103 -2.06 -4.15 3.83
CA LEU A 103 -2.91 -4.55 2.69
C LEU A 103 -4.32 -4.96 3.12
N GLU A 104 -4.43 -5.74 4.20
CA GLU A 104 -5.72 -6.12 4.80
C GLU A 104 -6.46 -4.89 5.30
N TYR A 105 -5.78 -3.96 5.99
CA TYR A 105 -6.37 -2.69 6.40
C TYR A 105 -6.92 -1.90 5.21
N ALA A 106 -6.14 -1.76 4.14
CA ALA A 106 -6.57 -1.02 2.96
C ALA A 106 -7.81 -1.68 2.32
N ARG A 107 -7.79 -3.01 2.16
CA ARG A 107 -8.93 -3.78 1.65
C ARG A 107 -10.18 -3.58 2.51
N ASP A 108 -10.06 -3.78 3.81
CA ASP A 108 -11.19 -3.79 4.74
C ASP A 108 -11.84 -2.40 4.88
N ASN A 109 -11.08 -1.33 4.61
CA ASN A 109 -11.56 0.05 4.62
C ASN A 109 -11.88 0.59 3.21
N GLY A 110 -11.92 -0.26 2.18
CA GLY A 110 -12.24 0.15 0.81
C GLY A 110 -11.24 1.13 0.19
N ARG A 111 -10.01 1.17 0.71
CA ARG A 111 -8.90 1.98 0.20
C ARG A 111 -8.13 1.22 -0.88
N GLN A 112 -7.53 1.95 -1.82
CA GLN A 112 -6.73 1.36 -2.90
C GLN A 112 -5.25 1.63 -2.69
N VAL A 113 -4.46 0.54 -2.75
CA VAL A 113 -3.00 0.60 -2.93
C VAL A 113 -2.73 0.25 -4.38
N TRP A 114 -2.15 1.17 -5.14
CA TRP A 114 -1.90 0.95 -6.57
C TRP A 114 -0.75 -0.02 -6.81
N ALA A 115 0.33 0.13 -6.05
CA ALA A 115 1.49 -0.74 -6.15
C ALA A 115 2.18 -0.88 -4.80
N VAL A 116 2.80 -2.03 -4.60
CA VAL A 116 3.78 -2.24 -3.54
C VAL A 116 5.13 -2.57 -4.17
N GLN A 117 6.18 -2.04 -3.57
CA GLN A 117 7.57 -2.35 -3.89
C GLN A 117 8.17 -3.07 -2.69
N LEU A 118 9.19 -3.91 -2.89
CA LEU A 118 9.80 -4.68 -1.82
C LEU A 118 11.25 -4.23 -1.64
N GLY A 119 11.49 -3.37 -0.65
CA GLY A 119 12.79 -2.78 -0.37
C GLY A 119 13.15 -1.61 -1.29
N ASN A 120 14.06 -0.77 -0.81
CA ASN A 120 14.63 0.31 -1.59
C ASN A 120 16.11 0.05 -1.88
N GLU A 121 16.47 0.01 -3.15
CA GLU A 121 17.87 -0.18 -3.61
C GLU A 121 18.52 -1.43 -2.99
N PRO A 122 17.99 -2.65 -3.25
CA PRO A 122 18.51 -3.89 -2.65
C PRO A 122 20.00 -4.13 -2.95
N GLY A 123 20.54 -3.58 -4.04
CA GLY A 123 21.98 -3.60 -4.34
C GLY A 123 22.85 -2.86 -3.31
N HIS A 124 22.27 -2.04 -2.44
CA HIS A 124 22.97 -1.31 -1.38
C HIS A 124 22.71 -1.87 0.02
N PHE A 125 22.01 -3.01 0.17
CA PHE A 125 21.71 -3.57 1.49
C PHE A 125 22.96 -3.92 2.30
N GLU A 126 24.04 -4.35 1.65
CA GLU A 126 25.32 -4.66 2.31
C GLU A 126 25.88 -3.44 3.06
N THR A 127 25.82 -2.26 2.44
CA THR A 127 26.24 -0.99 3.06
C THR A 127 25.38 -0.58 4.26
N ARG A 128 24.21 -1.20 4.41
CA ARG A 128 23.25 -0.98 5.50
C ARG A 128 23.21 -2.13 6.50
N GLY A 129 24.17 -3.05 6.44
CA GLY A 129 24.30 -4.18 7.35
C GLY A 129 23.34 -5.35 7.03
N GLY A 130 22.87 -5.46 5.79
CA GLY A 130 22.09 -6.58 5.30
C GLY A 130 22.88 -7.44 4.33
N LEU A 131 22.82 -8.76 4.49
CA LEU A 131 23.44 -9.71 3.56
C LEU A 131 22.35 -10.50 2.82
N VAL A 132 21.49 -9.80 2.08
CA VAL A 132 20.42 -10.42 1.29
C VAL A 132 20.93 -10.65 -0.12
N THR A 133 20.99 -11.90 -0.54
CA THR A 133 21.34 -12.26 -1.91
C THR A 133 20.19 -11.95 -2.86
N ALA A 134 20.50 -11.74 -4.15
CA ALA A 134 19.47 -11.57 -5.18
C ALA A 134 18.49 -12.76 -5.25
N ALA A 135 18.96 -13.99 -5.00
CA ALA A 135 18.12 -15.18 -4.98
C ALA A 135 17.17 -15.21 -3.77
N GLU A 136 17.62 -14.81 -2.58
CA GLU A 136 16.75 -14.63 -1.41
C GLU A 136 15.71 -13.57 -1.69
N HIS A 137 16.11 -12.41 -2.21
CA HIS A 137 15.20 -11.33 -2.53
C HIS A 137 14.16 -11.71 -3.60
N GLY A 138 14.56 -12.47 -4.62
CA GLY A 138 13.64 -13.02 -5.62
C GLY A 138 12.58 -13.95 -5.02
N ARG A 139 12.95 -14.76 -4.00
CA ARG A 139 11.97 -15.57 -3.27
C ARG A 139 11.00 -14.70 -2.46
N ASP A 140 11.49 -13.62 -1.88
CA ASP A 140 10.65 -12.67 -1.13
C ASP A 140 9.58 -12.03 -2.05
N PHE A 141 9.91 -11.73 -3.31
CA PHE A 141 8.92 -11.27 -4.31
C PHE A 141 7.85 -12.32 -4.63
N VAL A 142 8.22 -13.60 -4.69
CA VAL A 142 7.24 -14.69 -4.88
C VAL A 142 6.31 -14.79 -3.67
N GLN A 143 6.83 -14.64 -2.45
CA GLN A 143 6.02 -14.58 -1.23
C GLN A 143 5.07 -13.37 -1.25
N LEU A 144 5.58 -12.18 -1.60
CA LEU A 144 4.75 -10.97 -1.72
C LEU A 144 3.61 -11.15 -2.74
N ARG A 145 3.88 -11.80 -3.89
CA ARG A 145 2.82 -12.07 -4.87
C ARG A 145 1.71 -12.94 -4.29
N ARG A 146 2.07 -14.01 -3.57
CA ARG A 146 1.09 -14.89 -2.90
C ARG A 146 0.29 -14.13 -1.85
N LEU A 147 0.93 -13.29 -1.04
CA LEU A 147 0.25 -12.45 -0.07
C LEU A 147 -0.79 -11.54 -0.74
N ILE A 148 -0.44 -10.88 -1.85
CA ILE A 148 -1.39 -10.03 -2.59
C ILE A 148 -2.58 -10.85 -3.08
N ASP A 149 -2.33 -12.05 -3.63
CA ASP A 149 -3.39 -12.95 -4.09
C ASP A 149 -4.27 -13.47 -2.94
N GLU A 150 -3.71 -13.71 -1.76
CA GLU A 150 -4.48 -14.09 -0.57
C GLU A 150 -5.36 -12.95 -0.06
N VAL A 151 -4.83 -11.72 -0.02
CA VAL A 151 -5.57 -10.56 0.49
C VAL A 151 -6.68 -10.15 -0.47
N TYR A 152 -6.42 -10.11 -1.78
CA TYR A 152 -7.35 -9.56 -2.79
C TYR A 152 -8.00 -10.61 -3.70
N GLY A 153 -7.43 -11.80 -3.84
CA GLY A 153 -7.92 -12.85 -4.75
C GLY A 153 -9.13 -13.65 -4.23
N GLY A 154 -9.50 -13.51 -2.96
CA GLY A 154 -10.65 -14.19 -2.34
C GLY A 154 -12.05 -13.65 -2.70
N GLY A 155 -12.15 -12.65 -3.58
CA GLY A 155 -13.39 -11.91 -3.89
C GLY A 155 -14.32 -12.51 -4.95
N GLY A 156 -14.14 -13.76 -5.38
CA GLY A 156 -14.96 -14.43 -6.39
C GLY A 156 -16.31 -15.01 -5.90
N GLY A 157 -16.90 -14.46 -4.83
CA GLY A 157 -18.06 -15.06 -4.15
C GLY A 157 -19.27 -14.14 -3.87
N GLY A 158 -19.22 -12.86 -4.24
CA GLY A 158 -20.34 -11.94 -4.11
C GLY A 158 -21.12 -11.82 -5.42
N ARG A 159 -22.04 -12.76 -5.68
CA ARG A 159 -23.03 -12.60 -6.76
C ARG A 159 -23.83 -11.32 -6.50
N VAL A 160 -23.66 -10.33 -7.37
CA VAL A 160 -24.70 -9.35 -7.67
C VAL A 160 -25.87 -10.14 -8.28
N ARG A 161 -26.81 -10.59 -7.45
CA ARG A 161 -28.15 -10.89 -7.93
C ARG A 161 -28.85 -9.55 -8.08
N GLY A 162 -28.95 -9.12 -9.34
CA GLY A 162 -29.61 -7.90 -9.75
C GLY A 162 -30.98 -7.75 -9.12
N GLY A 163 -31.14 -6.68 -8.35
CA GLY A 163 -32.44 -6.09 -8.09
C GLY A 163 -32.58 -4.87 -8.97
N VAL A 164 -33.29 -5.00 -10.09
CA VAL A 164 -34.08 -3.87 -10.61
C VAL A 164 -35.48 -4.38 -10.89
N ARG A 165 -36.39 -3.77 -10.13
CA ARG A 165 -37.84 -3.81 -10.25
C ARG A 165 -38.25 -3.33 -11.65
N GLY A 166 -38.97 -4.15 -12.39
CA GLY A 166 -39.78 -3.74 -13.53
C GLY A 166 -41.24 -3.68 -13.11
N GLY A 167 -41.64 -2.59 -12.44
CA GLY A 167 -43.03 -2.25 -12.17
C GLY A 167 -43.39 -0.97 -12.91
N GLY A 168 -44.18 -1.10 -13.97
CA GLY A 168 -44.77 0.00 -14.73
C GLY A 168 -45.90 -0.54 -15.58
N GLY A 169 -47.14 -0.33 -15.13
CA GLY A 169 -48.35 -0.76 -15.82
C GLY A 169 -48.87 0.25 -16.83
N GLY A 170 -49.94 -0.13 -17.52
CA GLY A 170 -50.87 0.81 -18.16
C GLY A 170 -51.19 0.55 -19.63
N GLY A 171 -52.24 -0.25 -19.88
CA GLY A 171 -53.42 0.12 -20.68
C GLY A 171 -53.31 0.46 -22.18
N GLY A 172 -54.17 -0.16 -22.98
CA GLY A 172 -54.59 0.35 -24.29
C GLY A 172 -55.10 -0.74 -25.23
N GLY A 173 -56.42 -0.85 -25.41
CA GLY A 173 -57.06 -1.82 -26.30
C GLY A 173 -57.06 -1.43 -27.78
N GLY A 174 -57.39 -2.41 -28.62
CA GLY A 174 -57.66 -2.23 -30.05
C GLY A 174 -57.55 -3.56 -30.80
N GLY A 175 -58.69 -4.06 -31.29
CA GLY A 175 -58.78 -5.27 -32.13
C GLY A 175 -59.99 -6.13 -31.78
#